data_AF-A0A835VLP4-F1
#
_entry.id   AF-A0A835VLP4-F1
#
_cell.length_a   1.000
_cell.length_b   1.000
_cell.length_c   1.000
_cell.angle_alpha   90.00
_cell.angle_beta   90.00
_cell.angle_gamma   90.00
#
_symmetry.space_group_name_H-M   'P 1'
#
loop_
_entity.id
_entity.type
_entity.pdbx_description
1 polymer ?
#
loop_
_entity_poly.entity_id
_entity_poly.type
_entity_poly.pdbx_seq_one_letter_code
_entity_poly.pdbx_strand_id
1 'polypeptide(L)'
;MVAADCVGMIKVHIQYAIVDIWYIRGVQIVEICLATRSHNGGLINLQELCILLTQRRKTAREAISEDDCLRAISKLKILGSGFEVISIGRKKLIRSVPTELNKDHNEILELAQGQGYVTVEEVEKRLSWPSGRAMDALETLLKEGLAMIDDGHKDGRRRYWFPCVASIFANAGADGSRS
;
A
#
# COMPACT_ATOMS: atom_id res chain seq x y z
N MET A 1 -46.84 -19.70 0.42
CA MET A 1 -45.58 -20.45 0.62
C MET A 1 -44.58 -20.22 -0.51
N VAL A 2 -45.01 -20.22 -1.78
CA VAL A 2 -44.13 -20.04 -2.97
C VAL A 2 -43.32 -18.74 -3.01
N ALA A 3 -43.83 -17.61 -2.49
CA ALA A 3 -43.10 -16.34 -2.51
C ALA A 3 -41.92 -16.27 -1.52
N ALA A 4 -42.00 -16.99 -0.39
CA ALA A 4 -40.91 -17.03 0.59
C ALA A 4 -39.69 -17.80 0.06
N ASP A 5 -39.94 -18.84 -0.73
CA ASP A 5 -38.89 -19.65 -1.38
C ASP A 5 -38.16 -18.87 -2.48
N CYS A 6 -38.87 -18.06 -3.27
CA CYS A 6 -38.25 -17.20 -4.28
C CYS A 6 -37.36 -16.11 -3.65
N VAL A 7 -37.80 -15.47 -2.56
CA VAL A 7 -36.98 -14.47 -1.85
C VAL A 7 -35.74 -15.11 -1.22
N GLY A 8 -35.87 -16.32 -0.69
CA GLY A 8 -34.74 -17.11 -0.17
C GLY A 8 -33.73 -17.45 -1.27
N MET A 9 -34.18 -17.96 -2.42
CA MET A 9 -33.31 -18.28 -3.56
C MET A 9 -32.61 -17.04 -4.13
N ILE A 10 -33.31 -15.90 -4.24
CA ILE A 10 -32.73 -14.64 -4.70
C ILE A 10 -31.65 -14.16 -3.71
N LYS A 11 -31.90 -14.22 -2.39
CA LYS A 11 -30.89 -13.87 -1.38
C LYS A 11 -29.64 -14.74 -1.48
N VAL A 12 -29.82 -16.04 -1.66
CA VAL A 12 -28.69 -16.97 -1.83
C VAL A 12 -27.90 -16.65 -3.10
N HIS A 13 -28.58 -16.41 -4.23
CA HIS A 13 -27.93 -16.09 -5.50
C HIS A 13 -27.16 -14.76 -5.45
N ILE A 14 -27.76 -13.73 -4.84
CA ILE A 14 -27.10 -12.44 -4.59
C ILE A 14 -25.89 -12.63 -3.67
N GLN A 15 -26.01 -13.44 -2.61
CA GLN A 15 -24.91 -13.69 -1.69
C GLN A 15 -23.72 -14.38 -2.39
N TYR A 16 -23.98 -15.41 -3.22
CA TYR A 16 -22.92 -16.06 -4.01
C TYR A 16 -22.27 -15.08 -4.99
N ALA A 17 -23.08 -14.32 -5.75
CA ALA A 17 -22.56 -13.34 -6.70
C ALA A 17 -21.68 -12.28 -6.02
N ILE A 18 -22.06 -11.79 -4.84
CA ILE A 18 -21.27 -10.83 -4.06
C ILE A 18 -19.94 -11.45 -3.60
N VAL A 19 -19.99 -12.69 -3.11
CA VAL A 19 -18.79 -13.41 -2.65
C VAL A 19 -17.83 -13.65 -3.82
N ASP A 20 -18.34 -14.04 -4.99
CA ASP A 20 -17.55 -14.26 -6.21
C ASP A 20 -16.83 -12.98 -6.66
N ILE A 21 -17.49 -11.82 -6.55
CA ILE A 21 -16.87 -10.52 -6.87
C ILE A 21 -15.64 -10.28 -5.99
N TRP A 22 -15.69 -10.56 -4.69
CA TRP A 22 -14.55 -10.34 -3.80
C TRP A 22 -13.41 -11.32 -4.05
N TYR A 23 -13.69 -12.56 -4.46
CA TYR A 23 -12.64 -13.48 -4.92
C TYR A 23 -11.96 -12.99 -6.19
N ILE A 24 -12.74 -12.53 -7.18
CA ILE A 24 -12.20 -11.94 -8.42
C ILE A 24 -11.32 -10.72 -8.08
N ARG A 25 -11.74 -9.88 -7.13
CA ARG A 25 -10.91 -8.75 -6.66
C ARG A 25 -9.66 -9.21 -5.92
N GLY A 26 -9.77 -10.27 -5.11
CA GLY A 26 -8.63 -10.87 -4.44
C GLY A 26 -7.54 -11.25 -5.43
N VAL A 27 -7.89 -11.93 -6.53
CA VAL A 27 -6.93 -12.28 -7.60
C VAL A 27 -6.27 -11.03 -8.19
N GLN A 28 -7.06 -10.00 -8.51
CA GLN A 28 -6.52 -8.74 -9.05
C GLN A 28 -5.57 -8.02 -8.07
N ILE A 29 -5.88 -8.04 -6.77
CA ILE A 29 -5.02 -7.49 -5.73
C ILE A 29 -3.68 -8.25 -5.70
N VAL A 30 -3.73 -9.58 -5.72
CA VAL A 30 -2.52 -10.43 -5.75
C VAL A 30 -1.66 -10.08 -6.97
N GLU A 31 -2.25 -9.98 -8.16
CA GLU A 31 -1.53 -9.61 -9.38
C GLU A 31 -0.89 -8.22 -9.31
N ILE A 32 -1.57 -7.23 -8.71
CA ILE A 32 -1.01 -5.89 -8.52
C ILE A 32 0.16 -5.93 -7.53
N CYS A 33 0.00 -6.62 -6.40
CA CYS A 33 1.07 -6.75 -5.42
C CYS A 33 2.29 -7.47 -5.99
N LEU A 34 2.09 -8.52 -6.80
CA LEU A 34 3.19 -9.20 -7.50
C LEU A 34 3.88 -8.29 -8.51
N ALA A 35 3.12 -7.51 -9.29
CA ALA A 35 3.66 -6.61 -10.31
C ALA A 35 4.39 -5.39 -9.73
N THR A 36 3.98 -4.92 -8.54
CA THR A 36 4.55 -3.72 -7.90
C THR A 36 5.64 -4.05 -6.88
N ARG A 37 5.81 -5.33 -6.50
CA ARG A 37 6.74 -5.79 -5.46
C ARG A 37 8.17 -5.31 -5.66
N SER A 38 8.69 -5.34 -6.87
CA SER A 38 10.07 -4.89 -7.16
C SER A 38 10.27 -3.40 -6.93
N HIS A 39 9.19 -2.61 -6.92
CA HIS A 39 9.22 -1.18 -6.72
C HIS A 39 8.96 -0.78 -5.26
N ASN A 40 8.04 -1.46 -4.57
CA ASN A 40 7.57 -1.04 -3.25
C ASN A 40 7.89 -2.04 -2.11
N GLY A 41 8.66 -3.09 -2.40
CA GLY A 41 9.06 -4.13 -1.45
C GLY A 41 7.91 -4.96 -0.86
N GLY A 42 6.70 -4.84 -1.42
CA GLY A 42 5.53 -5.57 -0.95
C GLY A 42 4.62 -4.80 0.02
N LEU A 43 4.87 -3.50 0.22
CA LEU A 43 3.95 -2.57 0.89
C LEU A 43 3.29 -1.64 -0.13
N ILE A 44 1.97 -1.54 -0.13
CA ILE A 44 1.24 -0.62 -1.00
C ILE A 44 0.16 0.14 -0.23
N ASN A 45 -0.02 1.43 -0.51
CA ASN A 45 -1.10 2.21 0.08
C ASN A 45 -2.45 1.69 -0.41
N LEU A 46 -3.43 1.53 0.49
CA LEU A 46 -4.79 1.10 0.14
C LEU A 46 -5.43 1.98 -0.94
N GLN A 47 -5.23 3.31 -0.88
CA GLN A 47 -5.76 4.24 -1.87
C GLN A 47 -5.15 4.02 -3.26
N GLU A 48 -3.84 3.80 -3.30
CA GLU A 48 -3.12 3.48 -4.53
C GLU A 48 -3.59 2.14 -5.11
N LEU A 49 -3.77 1.12 -4.26
CA LEU A 49 -4.34 -0.16 -4.67
C LEU A 49 -5.74 0.02 -5.29
N CYS A 50 -6.60 0.85 -4.70
CA CYS A 50 -7.93 1.16 -5.26
C CYS A 50 -7.83 1.80 -6.65
N ILE A 51 -6.89 2.73 -6.84
CA ILE A 51 -6.64 3.39 -8.13
C ILE A 51 -6.19 2.36 -9.17
N LEU A 52 -5.20 1.52 -8.84
CA LEU A 52 -4.66 0.50 -9.76
C LEU A 52 -5.73 -0.54 -10.14
N LEU A 53 -6.55 -0.97 -9.17
CA LEU A 53 -7.67 -1.88 -9.45
C LEU A 53 -8.74 -1.24 -10.35
N THR A 54 -8.97 0.07 -10.20
CA THR A 54 -9.91 0.81 -11.03
C THR A 54 -9.38 0.95 -12.46
N GLN A 55 -8.09 1.23 -12.63
CA GLN A 55 -7.43 1.33 -13.94
C GLN A 55 -7.42 0.00 -14.72
N ARG A 56 -7.37 -1.15 -14.03
CA ARG A 56 -7.46 -2.47 -14.68
C ARG A 56 -8.84 -2.79 -15.25
N ARG A 57 -9.88 -2.01 -14.96
CA ARG A 57 -11.22 -2.21 -15.53
C ARG A 57 -11.35 -1.50 -16.88
N LYS A 58 -11.67 -2.28 -17.93
CA LYS A 58 -11.98 -1.77 -19.27
C LYS A 58 -13.34 -1.06 -19.37
N THR A 59 -14.25 -1.34 -18.44
CA THR A 59 -15.61 -0.79 -18.42
C THR A 59 -15.84 -0.10 -17.07
N ALA A 60 -15.86 1.23 -17.10
CA ALA A 60 -16.10 2.10 -15.96
C ALA A 60 -17.56 1.98 -15.49
N ARG A 61 -17.87 0.95 -14.70
CA ARG A 61 -19.23 0.78 -14.15
C ARG A 61 -19.37 1.10 -12.66
N GLU A 62 -18.27 1.22 -11.93
CA GLU A 62 -18.26 1.74 -10.55
C GLU A 62 -16.81 1.88 -10.07
N ALA A 63 -16.53 2.98 -9.38
CA ALA A 63 -15.26 3.17 -8.67
C ALA A 63 -15.18 2.14 -7.53
N ILE A 64 -14.01 1.53 -7.37
CA ILE A 64 -13.81 0.52 -6.33
C ILE A 64 -13.64 1.24 -5.00
N SER A 65 -14.46 0.90 -4.03
CA SER A 65 -14.35 1.48 -2.70
C SER A 65 -13.20 0.84 -1.91
N GLU A 66 -12.69 1.55 -0.90
CA GLU A 66 -11.75 0.98 0.05
C GLU A 66 -12.35 -0.25 0.77
N ASP A 67 -13.66 -0.24 1.04
CA ASP A 67 -14.36 -1.34 1.69
C ASP A 67 -14.34 -2.62 0.82
N ASP A 68 -14.54 -2.49 -0.49
CA ASP A 68 -14.42 -3.62 -1.42
C ASP A 68 -13.01 -4.24 -1.38
N CYS A 69 -11.98 -3.40 -1.31
CA CYS A 69 -10.59 -3.86 -1.20
C CYS A 69 -10.34 -4.57 0.13
N LEU A 70 -10.81 -4.00 1.24
CA LEU A 70 -10.67 -4.61 2.57
C LEU A 70 -11.39 -5.96 2.67
N ARG A 71 -12.59 -6.07 2.11
CA ARG A 71 -13.32 -7.34 2.03
C ARG A 71 -12.59 -8.37 1.19
N ALA A 72 -12.07 -7.98 0.02
CA ALA A 72 -11.28 -8.86 -0.83
C ALA A 72 -10.01 -9.36 -0.11
N ILE A 73 -9.28 -8.47 0.57
CA ILE A 73 -8.08 -8.84 1.36
C ILE A 73 -8.44 -9.77 2.52
N SER A 74 -9.57 -9.55 3.18
CA SER A 74 -10.09 -10.47 4.20
C SER A 74 -10.33 -11.89 3.64
N LYS A 75 -10.80 -12.00 2.38
CA LYS A 75 -10.92 -13.28 1.67
C LYS A 75 -9.58 -13.86 1.23
N LEU A 76 -8.52 -13.07 1.09
CA LEU A 76 -7.17 -13.60 0.85
C LEU A 76 -6.55 -14.16 2.13
N LYS A 77 -6.84 -13.56 3.29
CA LYS A 77 -6.30 -14.00 4.59
C LYS A 77 -6.67 -15.43 4.96
N ILE A 78 -7.83 -15.93 4.51
CA ILE A 78 -8.24 -17.33 4.71
C ILE A 78 -7.41 -18.33 3.90
N LEU A 79 -6.73 -17.88 2.83
CA LEU A 79 -5.86 -18.72 2.00
C LEU A 79 -4.43 -18.81 2.56
N GLY A 80 -4.10 -17.99 3.56
CA GLY A 80 -2.79 -17.95 4.21
C GLY A 80 -2.44 -16.55 4.73
N SER A 81 -1.34 -16.45 5.49
CA SER A 81 -0.88 -15.19 6.12
C SER A 81 -0.14 -14.23 5.18
N GLY A 82 -0.31 -14.38 3.85
CA GLY A 82 0.45 -13.61 2.86
C GLY A 82 -0.01 -12.16 2.67
N PHE A 83 -1.26 -11.85 3.06
CA PHE A 83 -1.84 -10.52 2.90
C PHE A 83 -2.39 -9.98 4.21
N GLU A 84 -1.97 -8.77 4.56
CA GLU A 84 -2.40 -8.10 5.78
C GLU A 84 -2.59 -6.60 5.55
N VAL A 85 -3.58 -6.04 6.26
CA VAL A 85 -3.77 -4.59 6.34
C VAL A 85 -3.07 -4.11 7.60
N ILE A 86 -2.07 -3.24 7.44
CA ILE A 86 -1.37 -2.58 8.56
C ILE A 86 -1.70 -1.08 8.54
N SER A 87 -1.76 -0.49 9.72
CA SER A 87 -1.94 0.95 9.88
C SER A 87 -0.63 1.57 10.31
N ILE A 88 -0.11 2.50 9.51
CA ILE A 88 1.07 3.31 9.86
C ILE A 88 0.63 4.76 9.79
N GLY A 89 0.79 5.50 10.89
CA GLY A 89 0.29 6.88 11.00
C GLY A 89 -1.17 7.01 10.54
N ARG A 90 -1.39 7.80 9.49
CA ARG A 90 -2.73 8.08 8.94
C ARG A 90 -3.10 7.20 7.73
N LYS A 91 -2.20 6.33 7.28
CA LYS A 91 -2.37 5.52 6.06
C LYS A 91 -2.59 4.05 6.41
N LYS A 92 -3.50 3.41 5.67
CA LYS A 92 -3.64 1.96 5.63
C LYS A 92 -2.77 1.42 4.51
N LEU A 93 -1.86 0.52 4.84
CA LEU A 93 -0.99 -0.16 3.88
C LEU A 93 -1.37 -1.63 3.80
N ILE A 94 -1.23 -2.20 2.62
CA ILE A 94 -1.38 -3.62 2.37
C ILE A 94 0.00 -4.23 2.28
N ARG A 95 0.27 -5.18 3.18
CA ARG A 95 1.48 -5.98 3.22
C ARG A 95 1.22 -7.30 2.50
N SER A 96 1.99 -7.55 1.45
CA SER A 96 1.90 -8.75 0.59
C SER A 96 3.11 -9.69 0.73
N VAL A 97 4.14 -9.25 1.46
CA VAL A 97 5.35 -10.02 1.76
C VAL A 97 5.55 -10.00 3.28
N PRO A 98 5.91 -11.12 3.92
CA PRO A 98 6.29 -11.13 5.32
C PRO A 98 7.56 -10.29 5.52
N THR A 99 7.39 -9.07 6.02
CA THR A 99 8.48 -8.15 6.35
C THR A 99 8.40 -7.79 7.83
N GLU A 100 9.52 -7.90 8.53
CA GLU A 100 9.62 -7.59 9.97
C GLU A 100 9.74 -6.08 10.20
N LEU A 101 8.59 -5.43 10.38
CA LEU A 101 8.52 -4.03 10.76
C LEU A 101 8.45 -3.91 12.29
N ASN A 102 9.47 -3.28 12.87
CA ASN A 102 9.47 -2.91 14.28
C ASN A 102 8.91 -1.49 14.45
N LYS A 103 8.88 -1.01 15.70
CA LYS A 103 8.41 0.34 16.02
C LYS A 103 9.20 1.43 15.29
N ASP A 104 10.50 1.25 15.14
CA ASP A 104 11.39 2.24 14.54
C ASP A 104 11.09 2.42 13.04
N HIS A 105 10.93 1.30 12.33
CA HIS A 105 10.53 1.28 10.93
C HIS A 105 9.18 1.99 10.73
N ASN A 106 8.22 1.75 11.64
CA ASN A 106 6.90 2.38 11.57
C ASN A 106 6.97 3.90 11.80
N GLU A 107 7.78 4.39 12.75
CA GLU A 107 7.94 5.83 12.98
C GLU A 107 8.59 6.55 11.79
N ILE A 108 9.57 5.93 11.12
CA ILE A 108 10.16 6.46 9.89
C ILE A 108 9.13 6.51 8.75
N LEU A 109 8.39 5.42 8.54
CA LEU A 109 7.35 5.36 7.51
C LEU A 109 6.20 6.34 7.79
N GLU A 110 5.88 6.61 9.06
CA GLU A 110 4.92 7.64 9.46
C GLU A 110 5.44 9.04 9.16
N LEU A 111 6.70 9.34 9.51
CA LEU A 111 7.34 10.62 9.21
C LEU A 111 7.38 10.90 7.71
N ALA A 112 7.68 9.88 6.91
CA ALA A 112 7.73 9.96 5.45
C ALA A 112 6.39 10.30 4.80
N GLN A 113 5.24 10.15 5.48
CA GLN A 113 3.92 10.40 4.87
C GLN A 113 3.71 11.85 4.43
N GLY A 114 4.48 12.80 4.99
CA GLY A 114 4.39 14.21 4.62
C GLY A 114 4.86 14.51 3.20
N GLN A 115 5.92 13.85 2.73
CA GLN A 115 6.58 14.18 1.46
C GLN A 115 7.03 12.98 0.62
N GLY A 116 6.90 11.76 1.14
CA GLY A 116 7.29 10.51 0.48
C GLY A 116 8.74 10.06 0.73
N TYR A 117 9.55 10.88 1.40
CA TYR A 117 10.93 10.56 1.74
C TYR A 117 11.33 11.14 3.10
N VAL A 118 12.44 10.67 3.65
CA VAL A 118 13.11 11.28 4.83
C VAL A 118 14.60 11.44 4.59
N THR A 119 15.24 12.26 5.43
CA THR A 119 16.70 12.38 5.54
C THR A 119 17.12 11.92 6.94
N VAL A 120 18.40 11.55 7.13
CA VAL A 120 18.89 11.13 8.46
C VAL A 120 18.72 12.26 9.46
N GLU A 121 19.04 13.48 9.07
CA GLU A 121 18.91 14.68 9.91
C GLU A 121 17.47 14.97 10.31
N GLU A 122 16.51 14.68 9.42
CA GLU A 122 15.09 14.84 9.72
C GLU A 122 14.62 13.80 10.75
N VAL A 123 15.06 12.54 10.62
CA VAL A 123 14.76 11.48 11.60
C VAL A 123 15.34 11.83 12.96
N GLU A 124 16.62 12.21 13.01
CA GLU A 124 17.30 12.65 14.24
C GLU A 124 16.56 13.80 14.93
N LYS A 125 16.20 14.84 14.16
CA LYS A 125 15.59 16.05 14.72
C LYS A 125 14.12 15.85 15.10
N ARG A 126 13.35 15.11 14.31
CA ARG A 126 11.89 14.96 14.52
C ARG A 126 11.57 13.88 15.54
N LEU A 127 12.36 12.81 15.60
CA LEU A 127 12.16 11.71 16.53
C LEU A 127 13.09 11.79 17.75
N SER A 128 14.02 12.75 17.79
CA SER A 128 15.06 12.87 18.83
C SER A 128 15.91 11.60 18.94
N TRP A 129 16.25 10.99 17.80
CA TRP A 129 17.03 9.76 17.76
C TRP A 129 18.53 10.03 17.56
N PRO A 130 19.40 9.14 18.08
CA PRO A 130 20.81 9.17 17.74
C PRO A 130 21.05 8.70 16.30
N SER A 131 22.11 9.24 15.67
CA SER A 131 22.45 8.98 14.27
C SER A 131 22.55 7.49 13.91
N GLY A 132 23.26 6.70 14.74
CA GLY A 132 23.41 5.27 14.51
C GLY A 132 22.08 4.52 14.42
N ARG A 133 21.14 4.82 15.34
CA ARG A 133 19.80 4.19 15.31
C ARG A 133 19.01 4.57 14.06
N ALA A 134 19.06 5.84 13.66
CA ALA A 134 18.39 6.30 12.45
C ALA A 134 18.97 5.63 11.19
N MET A 135 20.29 5.56 11.09
CA MET A 135 20.99 4.91 9.98
C MET A 135 20.67 3.40 9.92
N ASP A 136 20.76 2.68 11.04
CA ASP A 136 20.49 1.25 11.10
C ASP A 136 19.05 0.90 10.67
N ALA A 137 18.07 1.70 11.12
CA ALA A 137 16.67 1.54 10.73
C ALA A 137 16.45 1.83 9.24
N LEU A 138 17.07 2.88 8.69
CA LEU A 138 17.00 3.22 7.27
C LEU A 138 17.68 2.17 6.39
N GLU A 139 18.83 1.65 6.80
CA GLU A 139 19.51 0.55 6.12
C GLU A 139 18.68 -0.72 6.10
N THR A 140 17.98 -1.02 7.19
CA THR A 140 17.08 -2.17 7.25
C THR A 140 15.94 -1.99 6.27
N LEU A 141 15.31 -0.81 6.22
CA LEU A 141 14.26 -0.50 5.24
C LEU A 141 14.75 -0.58 3.78
N LEU A 142 16.01 -0.23 3.51
CA LEU A 142 16.64 -0.44 2.19
C LEU A 142 16.84 -1.92 1.87
N LYS A 143 17.35 -2.71 2.83
CA LYS A 143 17.58 -4.17 2.66
C LYS A 143 16.27 -4.91 2.39
N GLU A 144 15.19 -4.50 3.04
CA GLU A 144 13.83 -5.01 2.80
C GLU A 144 13.21 -4.53 1.47
N GLY A 145 13.87 -3.63 0.74
CA GLY A 145 13.38 -3.09 -0.53
C GLY A 145 12.19 -2.12 -0.37
N LEU A 146 11.95 -1.61 0.84
CA LEU A 146 10.88 -0.65 1.15
C LEU A 146 11.30 0.81 0.90
N ALA A 147 12.61 1.05 0.83
CA ALA A 147 13.20 2.35 0.59
C ALA A 147 14.09 2.34 -0.66
N MET A 148 14.28 3.52 -1.26
CA MET A 148 15.25 3.78 -2.32
C MET A 148 16.08 5.01 -1.98
N ILE A 149 17.36 5.00 -2.37
CA ILE A 149 18.25 6.15 -2.19
C ILE A 149 18.08 7.12 -3.36
N ASP A 150 17.98 8.41 -3.04
CA ASP A 150 18.07 9.52 -3.98
C ASP A 150 19.15 10.51 -3.50
N ASP A 151 20.26 10.52 -4.24
CA ASP A 151 21.39 11.44 -4.04
C ASP A 151 21.37 12.57 -5.10
N GLY A 152 20.35 12.65 -5.95
CA GLY A 152 20.29 13.55 -7.11
C GLY A 152 19.75 14.96 -6.82
N HIS A 153 19.37 15.25 -5.59
CA HIS A 153 18.76 16.53 -5.24
C HIS A 153 19.80 17.67 -5.15
N LYS A 154 19.38 18.90 -5.49
CA LYS A 154 20.25 20.09 -5.62
C LYS A 154 20.97 20.53 -4.35
N ASP A 155 20.49 20.12 -3.18
CA ASP A 155 21.10 20.44 -1.88
C ASP A 155 22.19 19.44 -1.46
N GLY A 156 22.46 18.42 -2.28
CA GLY A 156 23.47 17.39 -2.00
C GLY A 156 23.11 16.44 -0.86
N ARG A 157 21.88 16.50 -0.33
CA ARG A 157 21.43 15.66 0.79
C ARG A 157 20.82 14.36 0.29
N ARG A 158 21.31 13.24 0.83
CA ARG A 158 20.76 11.91 0.61
C ARG A 158 19.33 11.81 1.15
N ARG A 159 18.41 11.38 0.29
CA ARG A 159 17.01 11.11 0.66
C ARG A 159 16.72 9.62 0.56
N TYR A 160 15.91 9.13 1.50
CA TYR A 160 15.38 7.78 1.49
C TYR A 160 13.91 7.86 1.11
N TRP A 161 13.58 7.45 -0.11
CA TRP A 161 12.23 7.48 -0.68
C TRP A 161 11.46 6.20 -0.38
N PHE A 162 10.18 6.34 -0.05
CA PHE A 162 9.30 5.23 0.32
C PHE A 162 8.05 5.21 -0.58
N PRO A 163 8.03 4.36 -1.63
CA PRO A 163 6.90 4.28 -2.55
C PRO A 163 5.56 4.04 -1.86
N CYS A 164 5.55 3.20 -0.82
CA CYS A 164 4.33 2.82 -0.11
C CYS A 164 3.64 3.98 0.62
N VAL A 165 4.33 5.09 0.86
CA VAL A 165 3.76 6.29 1.51
C VAL A 165 3.88 7.55 0.65
N ALA A 166 4.61 7.52 -0.45
CA ALA A 166 4.62 8.59 -1.45
C ALA A 166 3.21 8.77 -2.02
N SER A 167 2.84 10.02 -2.30
CA SER A 167 1.61 10.30 -3.03
C SER A 167 1.91 10.23 -4.52
N ILE A 168 1.21 9.37 -5.26
CA ILE A 168 1.28 9.32 -6.74
C ILE A 168 0.99 10.72 -7.32
N PHE A 169 0.11 11.51 -6.68
CA PHE A 169 -0.25 12.85 -7.15
C PHE A 169 0.79 13.92 -6.84
N ALA A 170 1.76 13.67 -5.95
CA ALA A 170 2.82 14.64 -5.66
C ALA A 170 3.93 14.64 -6.73
N ASN A 171 4.14 13.51 -7.42
CA ASN A 171 5.20 13.40 -8.44
C ASN A 171 4.83 13.99 -9.80
N ALA A 172 3.55 14.24 -10.08
CA ALA A 172 3.12 14.87 -11.34
C ALA A 172 3.56 16.35 -11.47
N GLY A 173 3.98 16.99 -10.37
CA GLY A 173 4.49 18.36 -10.39
C GLY A 173 6.00 18.48 -10.61
N ALA A 174 6.77 17.39 -10.53
CA ALA A 174 8.23 17.43 -10.59
C ALA A 174 8.83 17.19 -11.99
N ASP A 175 8.09 16.52 -12.88
CA ASP A 175 8.58 16.14 -14.22
C ASP A 175 8.20 17.10 -15.37
N GLY A 176 7.53 18.23 -15.06
CA GLY A 176 7.09 19.21 -16.05
C GLY A 176 8.15 20.19 -16.57
N SER A 177 9.44 19.94 -16.35
CA SER A 177 10.53 20.84 -16.78
C SER A 177 11.70 20.13 -17.47
N ARG A 178 11.39 19.11 -18.28
CA ARG A 178 12.30 18.60 -19.31
C ARG A 178 11.54 18.35 -20.61
N SER A 179 11.35 19.41 -21.39
CA SER A 179 11.43 19.48 -22.86
C SER A 179 11.15 20.93 -23.28
#